data_AF-A0A6B2LJ56-F1
#
_entry.id   AF-A0A6B2LJ56-F1
#
_cell.length_a   1.000
_cell.length_b   1.000
_cell.length_c   1.000
_cell.angle_alpha   90.00
_cell.angle_beta   90.00
_cell.angle_gamma   90.00
#
_symmetry.space_group_name_H-M   'P 1'
#
loop_
_entity.id
_entity.type
_entity.pdbx_description
1 polymer ?
#
loop_
_entity_poly.entity_id
_entity_poly.type
_entity_poly.pdbx_seq_one_letter_code
_entity_poly.pdbx_strand_id
1 'polypeptide(L)'
;MHFVGDQAQSRRGVLDLHYPMHRGNIVDWDGMELLWQHLFDKMCISSSERPILLTESPLRPKSNREKLLQLAFDCFSAPASVVALEPVLSLFACDRSSGLVLQLGEGCCTTLAVLDGYLFAPCTQTTDLAGRDLTGFLGSLLGERGYALTTRAELEIAREIK
;
A
#
# COMPACT_ATOMS: atom_id res chain seq x y z
N MET A 1 17.88 4.87 16.31
CA MET A 1 18.25 4.27 15.00
C MET A 1 17.03 3.53 14.50
N HIS A 2 16.46 3.93 13.37
CA HIS A 2 15.26 3.29 12.81
C HIS A 2 15.68 2.31 11.72
N PHE A 3 15.01 1.16 11.64
CA PHE A 3 15.14 0.20 10.54
C PHE A 3 13.89 0.31 9.67
N VAL A 4 14.04 0.17 8.35
CA VAL A 4 12.96 0.34 7.38
C VAL A 4 12.96 -0.82 6.39
N GLY A 5 11.78 -1.20 5.90
CA GLY A 5 11.61 -2.22 4.87
C GLY A 5 12.27 -3.55 5.24
N ASP A 6 13.05 -4.11 4.32
CA ASP A 6 13.68 -5.43 4.47
C ASP A 6 14.59 -5.52 5.70
N GLN A 7 15.23 -4.41 6.09
CA GLN A 7 16.09 -4.38 7.28
C GLN A 7 15.26 -4.52 8.55
N ALA A 8 14.11 -3.86 8.64
CA ALA A 8 13.17 -4.04 9.74
C ALA A 8 12.60 -5.46 9.74
N GLN A 9 12.20 -5.96 8.56
CA GLN A 9 11.58 -7.27 8.42
C GLN A 9 12.52 -8.42 8.77
N SER A 10 13.81 -8.33 8.43
CA SER A 10 14.82 -9.33 8.81
C SER A 10 15.05 -9.44 10.31
N ARG A 11 14.67 -8.40 11.07
CA ARG A 11 14.83 -8.30 12.52
C ARG A 11 13.48 -8.29 13.26
N ARG A 12 12.42 -8.76 12.60
CA ARG A 12 11.04 -8.79 13.13
C ARG A 12 10.87 -9.51 14.47
N GLY A 13 11.80 -10.39 14.84
CA GLY A 13 11.78 -11.08 16.14
C GLY A 13 12.27 -10.25 17.32
N VAL A 14 12.97 -9.13 17.07
CA VAL A 14 13.57 -8.26 18.11
C VAL A 14 13.18 -6.79 17.99
N LEU A 15 12.41 -6.43 16.96
CA LEU A 15 11.89 -5.08 16.72
C LEU A 15 10.38 -5.05 16.92
N ASP A 16 9.88 -3.92 17.44
CA ASP A 16 8.47 -3.60 17.31
C ASP A 16 8.20 -2.98 15.94
N LEU A 17 7.42 -3.66 15.11
CA LEU A 17 7.14 -3.25 13.74
C LEU A 17 5.90 -2.36 13.67
N HIS A 18 6.11 -1.14 13.19
CA HIS A 18 5.05 -0.18 12.90
C HIS A 18 4.81 -0.10 11.39
N TYR A 19 3.54 -0.13 11.00
CA TYR A 19 3.12 -0.03 9.61
C TYR A 19 2.39 1.30 9.40
N PRO A 20 2.90 2.21 8.55
CA PRO A 20 2.31 3.53 8.39
C PRO A 20 1.00 3.52 7.59
N MET A 21 0.66 2.37 7.00
CA MET A 21 -0.58 2.15 6.26
C MET A 21 -1.44 1.05 6.89
N HIS A 22 -2.74 1.30 6.97
CA HIS A 22 -3.75 0.36 7.43
C HIS A 22 -4.93 0.31 6.45
N ARG A 23 -5.18 -0.87 5.87
CA ARG A 23 -6.26 -1.10 4.86
C ARG A 23 -6.27 -0.04 3.74
N GLY A 24 -5.07 0.26 3.24
CA GLY A 24 -4.83 1.25 2.17
C GLY A 24 -5.04 2.72 2.57
N ASN A 25 -5.27 3.02 3.85
CA ASN A 25 -5.18 4.38 4.39
C ASN A 25 -3.80 4.61 4.99
N ILE A 26 -3.23 5.80 4.78
CA ILE A 26 -2.08 6.27 5.55
C ILE A 26 -2.59 6.72 6.92
N VAL A 27 -2.04 6.13 7.98
CA VAL A 27 -2.38 6.42 9.39
C VAL A 27 -1.23 7.06 10.16
N ASP A 28 -0.02 6.99 9.63
CA ASP A 28 1.18 7.63 10.16
C ASP A 28 1.97 8.25 9.00
N TRP A 29 1.96 9.58 8.94
CA TRP A 29 2.60 10.34 7.86
C TRP A 29 4.11 10.46 8.05
N ASP A 30 4.59 10.50 9.29
CA ASP A 30 6.03 10.55 9.60
C ASP A 30 6.68 9.22 9.23
N GLY A 31 5.99 8.10 9.52
CA GLY A 31 6.40 6.77 9.07
C GLY A 31 6.38 6.62 7.53
N MET A 32 5.42 7.25 6.84
CA MET A 32 5.42 7.28 5.36
C MET A 32 6.59 8.08 4.78
N GLU A 33 6.89 9.25 5.34
CA GLU A 33 8.02 10.08 4.91
C GLU A 33 9.34 9.32 5.06
N LEU A 34 9.54 8.68 6.21
CA LEU A 34 10.71 7.85 6.48
C LEU A 34 10.81 6.64 5.52
N LEU A 35 9.67 6.05 5.14
CA LEU A 35 9.63 4.95 4.17
C LEU A 35 9.98 5.42 2.75
N TRP A 36 9.51 6.59 2.33
CA TRP A 36 9.83 7.16 1.02
C TRP A 36 11.27 7.67 0.94
N GLN A 37 11.80 8.29 2.00
CA GLN A 37 13.21 8.66 2.07
C GLN A 37 14.09 7.41 1.91
N HIS A 38 13.78 6.34 2.63
CA HIS A 38 14.47 5.07 2.48
C HIS A 38 14.41 4.51 1.05
N LEU A 39 13.27 4.68 0.36
CA LEU A 39 13.11 4.25 -1.03
C LEU A 39 14.03 5.05 -1.98
N PHE A 40 14.09 6.38 -1.85
CA PHE A 40 14.97 7.22 -2.66
C PHE A 40 16.46 6.89 -2.43
N ASP A 41 16.85 6.72 -1.16
CA ASP A 41 18.22 6.32 -0.80
C ASP A 41 18.56 4.94 -1.39
N LYS A 42 17.65 3.96 -1.29
CA LYS A 42 17.85 2.60 -1.82
C LYS A 42 17.97 2.58 -3.35
N MET A 43 17.28 3.48 -4.04
CA MET A 43 17.37 3.63 -5.49
C MET A 43 18.55 4.50 -5.94
N CYS A 44 19.29 5.11 -5.00
CA CYS A 44 20.37 6.06 -5.28
C CYS A 44 19.93 7.22 -6.18
N ILE A 45 18.72 7.76 -5.96
CA ILE A 45 18.19 8.89 -6.73
C ILE A 45 17.86 10.07 -5.81
N SER A 46 18.05 11.29 -6.30
CA SER A 46 17.54 12.49 -5.65
C SER A 46 16.08 12.71 -6.05
N SER A 47 15.20 12.87 -5.05
CA SER A 47 13.80 13.23 -5.28
C SER A 47 13.63 14.63 -5.88
N SER A 48 14.58 15.54 -5.60
CA SER A 48 14.52 16.94 -6.06
C SER A 48 14.83 17.13 -7.55
N GLU A 49 15.35 16.10 -8.20
CA GLU A 49 15.74 16.15 -9.62
C GLU A 49 14.71 15.50 -10.55
N ARG A 50 13.62 14.93 -10.01
CA ARG A 50 12.73 14.03 -10.76
C ARG A 50 11.26 14.21 -10.40
N PRO A 51 10.34 14.28 -11.38
CA PRO A 51 8.91 14.25 -11.11
C PRO A 51 8.50 12.99 -10.33
N ILE A 52 7.59 13.13 -9.37
CA ILE A 52 7.05 12.01 -8.58
C ILE A 52 5.64 11.70 -9.06
N LEU A 53 5.39 10.45 -9.44
CA LEU A 53 4.03 9.92 -9.61
C LEU A 53 3.67 9.11 -8.37
N LEU A 54 2.62 9.54 -7.68
CA LEU A 54 2.03 8.83 -6.55
C LEU A 54 0.74 8.14 -6.98
N THR A 55 0.39 7.07 -6.30
CA THR A 55 -0.87 6.37 -6.51
C THR A 55 -1.76 6.47 -5.28
N GLU A 56 -3.06 6.47 -5.50
CA GLU A 56 -4.03 6.30 -4.43
C GLU A 56 -5.20 5.42 -4.88
N SER A 57 -5.79 4.72 -3.92
CA SER A 57 -7.04 4.01 -4.14
C SER A 57 -8.21 5.01 -4.24
N PRO A 58 -9.30 4.65 -4.93
CA PRO A 58 -10.50 5.49 -5.03
C PRO A 58 -11.17 5.72 -3.66
N LEU A 59 -12.01 6.75 -3.59
CA LEU A 59 -12.85 7.10 -2.42
C LEU A 59 -12.07 7.46 -1.14
N ARG A 60 -10.77 7.74 -1.24
CA ARG A 60 -9.99 8.28 -0.13
C ARG A 60 -10.33 9.76 0.10
N PRO A 61 -10.23 10.26 1.35
CA PRO A 61 -10.47 11.67 1.64
C PRO A 61 -9.54 12.58 0.84
N LYS A 62 -10.07 13.71 0.35
CA LYS A 62 -9.28 14.71 -0.40
C LYS A 62 -8.07 15.21 0.39
N SER A 63 -8.18 15.29 1.72
CA SER A 63 -7.09 15.66 2.62
C SER A 63 -5.87 14.74 2.49
N ASN A 64 -6.07 13.46 2.21
CA ASN A 64 -4.96 12.54 1.99
C ASN A 64 -4.22 12.90 0.71
N ARG A 65 -4.95 13.17 -0.38
CA ARG A 65 -4.36 13.64 -1.64
C ARG A 65 -3.59 14.94 -1.47
N GLU A 66 -4.16 15.90 -0.74
CA GLU A 66 -3.49 17.16 -0.41
C GLU A 66 -2.20 16.93 0.38
N LYS A 67 -2.22 16.02 1.36
CA LYS A 67 -1.04 15.69 2.16
C LYS A 67 0.04 14.93 1.37
N LEU A 68 -0.35 14.01 0.47
CA LEU A 68 0.55 13.33 -0.47
C LEU A 68 1.33 14.36 -1.32
N LEU A 69 0.60 15.31 -1.91
CA LEU A 69 1.19 16.38 -2.71
C LEU A 69 2.06 17.32 -1.87
N GLN A 70 1.60 17.66 -0.66
CA GLN A 70 2.38 18.46 0.28
C GLN A 70 3.73 17.81 0.55
N LEU A 71 3.77 16.52 0.91
CA LEU A 71 5.02 15.82 1.16
C LEU A 71 5.94 15.80 -0.07
N ALA A 72 5.39 15.53 -1.26
CA ALA A 72 6.16 15.51 -2.50
C ALA A 72 6.89 16.83 -2.78
N PHE A 73 6.25 17.97 -2.51
CA PHE A 73 6.85 19.28 -2.72
C PHE A 73 7.67 19.77 -1.51
N ASP A 74 7.09 19.77 -0.32
CA ASP A 74 7.68 20.38 0.87
C ASP A 74 8.84 19.54 1.41
N CYS A 75 8.68 18.22 1.52
CA CYS A 75 9.70 17.33 2.09
C CYS A 75 10.68 16.83 1.02
N PHE A 76 10.18 16.48 -0.17
CA PHE A 76 11.01 15.85 -1.21
C PHE A 76 11.45 16.80 -2.33
N SER A 77 11.01 18.07 -2.31
CA SER A 77 11.38 19.09 -3.30
C SER A 77 11.19 18.67 -4.74
N ALA A 78 10.19 17.83 -5.02
CA ALA A 78 9.97 17.30 -6.36
C ALA A 78 9.66 18.43 -7.36
N PRO A 79 10.27 18.45 -8.55
CA PRO A 79 10.02 19.49 -9.56
C PRO A 79 8.59 19.45 -10.11
N ALA A 80 7.93 18.29 -10.05
CA ALA A 80 6.52 18.10 -10.39
C ALA A 80 5.98 16.87 -9.65
N SER A 81 4.69 16.85 -9.37
CA SER A 81 4.03 15.68 -8.76
C SER A 81 2.62 15.49 -9.30
N VAL A 82 2.21 14.23 -9.44
CA VAL A 82 0.83 13.85 -9.80
C VAL A 82 0.38 12.67 -8.95
N VAL A 83 -0.89 12.70 -8.51
CA VAL A 83 -1.54 11.57 -7.84
C VAL A 83 -2.51 10.93 -8.83
N ALA A 84 -2.28 9.67 -9.17
CA ALA A 84 -3.10 8.91 -10.11
C ALA A 84 -3.87 7.80 -9.39
N LEU A 85 -5.05 7.47 -9.92
CA LEU A 85 -5.89 6.40 -9.36
C LEU A 85 -5.34 5.04 -9.79
N GLU A 86 -5.08 4.16 -8.81
CA GLU A 86 -4.54 2.80 -9.05
C GLU A 86 -5.36 1.98 -10.09
N PRO A 87 -6.72 2.00 -10.10
CA PRO A 87 -7.50 1.26 -11.07
C PRO A 87 -7.33 1.75 -12.52
N VAL A 88 -7.18 3.07 -12.69
CA VAL A 88 -6.99 3.69 -14.00
C VAL A 88 -5.62 3.30 -14.56
N LEU A 89 -4.58 3.36 -13.70
CA LEU A 89 -3.24 2.89 -14.07
C LEU A 89 -3.21 1.39 -14.41
N SER A 90 -3.99 0.58 -13.68
CA SER A 90 -4.09 -0.86 -13.93
C SER A 90 -4.69 -1.17 -15.31
N LEU A 91 -5.67 -0.38 -15.76
CA LEU A 91 -6.23 -0.52 -17.11
C LEU A 91 -5.27 0.00 -18.19
N PHE A 92 -4.60 1.13 -17.96
CA PHE A 92 -3.60 1.65 -18.88
C PHE A 92 -2.43 0.67 -19.07
N ALA A 93 -2.01 -0.03 -18.02
CA ALA A 93 -1.02 -1.10 -18.12
C ALA A 93 -1.49 -2.27 -19.01
N CYS A 94 -2.80 -2.43 -19.21
CA CYS A 94 -3.42 -3.43 -20.08
C CYS A 94 -3.83 -2.87 -21.45
N ASP A 95 -3.40 -1.65 -21.82
CA ASP A 95 -3.80 -0.94 -23.04
C ASP A 95 -5.33 -0.80 -23.19
N ARG A 96 -6.00 -0.54 -22.07
CA ARG A 96 -7.45 -0.29 -22.01
C ARG A 96 -7.74 1.04 -21.34
N SER A 97 -8.70 1.78 -21.85
CA SER A 97 -9.26 2.98 -21.21
C SER A 97 -10.55 2.70 -20.44
N SER A 98 -11.18 1.55 -20.71
CA SER A 98 -12.49 1.18 -20.17
C SER A 98 -12.48 -0.27 -19.70
N GLY A 99 -13.12 -0.55 -18.57
CA GLY A 99 -13.23 -1.90 -18.03
C GLY A 99 -13.69 -1.95 -16.58
N LEU A 100 -14.04 -3.16 -16.13
CA LEU A 100 -14.22 -3.47 -14.72
C LEU A 100 -12.85 -3.84 -14.13
N VAL A 101 -12.46 -3.17 -13.05
CA VAL A 101 -11.22 -3.43 -12.33
C VAL A 101 -11.54 -4.11 -11.01
N LEU A 102 -10.90 -5.26 -10.78
CA LEU A 102 -10.89 -5.94 -9.49
C LEU A 102 -9.48 -5.82 -8.90
N GLN A 103 -9.34 -5.04 -7.84
CA GLN A 103 -8.10 -4.89 -7.09
C GLN A 103 -8.15 -5.75 -5.83
N LEU A 104 -7.22 -6.70 -5.72
CA LEU A 104 -7.08 -7.58 -4.56
C LEU A 104 -5.78 -7.21 -3.85
N GLY A 105 -5.89 -6.50 -2.73
CA GLY A 105 -4.75 -6.04 -1.96
C GLY A 105 -4.49 -6.87 -0.70
N GLU A 106 -3.52 -6.41 0.10
CA GLU A 106 -3.24 -6.99 1.42
C GLU A 106 -4.30 -6.57 2.46
N GLY A 107 -4.78 -5.32 2.40
CA GLY A 107 -5.67 -4.77 3.43
C GLY A 107 -7.12 -4.57 3.01
N CYS A 108 -7.41 -4.52 1.72
CA CYS A 108 -8.77 -4.39 1.19
C CYS A 108 -8.84 -4.95 -0.23
N CYS A 109 -10.05 -5.31 -0.67
CA CYS A 109 -10.35 -5.62 -2.05
C CYS A 109 -11.36 -4.60 -2.58
N THR A 110 -11.16 -4.11 -3.80
CA THR A 110 -12.03 -3.10 -4.40
C THR A 110 -12.40 -3.50 -5.82
N THR A 111 -13.69 -3.40 -6.14
CA THR A 111 -14.25 -3.61 -7.48
C THR A 111 -14.86 -2.30 -7.95
N LEU A 112 -14.55 -1.87 -9.18
CA LEU A 112 -15.09 -0.64 -9.75
C LEU A 112 -15.02 -0.65 -11.27
N ALA A 113 -15.81 0.22 -11.91
CA ALA A 113 -15.77 0.44 -13.34
C ALA A 113 -15.01 1.73 -13.68
N VAL A 114 -14.21 1.67 -14.75
CA VAL A 114 -13.60 2.83 -15.40
C VAL A 114 -14.15 2.89 -16.82
N LEU A 115 -14.53 4.09 -17.26
CA LEU A 115 -15.01 4.37 -18.60
C LEU A 115 -14.22 5.54 -19.17
N ASP A 116 -13.49 5.28 -20.26
CA ASP A 116 -12.65 6.24 -20.99
C ASP A 116 -11.67 7.01 -20.08
N GLY A 117 -11.09 6.29 -19.12
CA GLY A 117 -10.17 6.84 -18.12
C GLY A 117 -10.85 7.49 -16.90
N TYR A 118 -12.18 7.59 -16.87
CA TYR A 118 -12.94 8.16 -15.77
C TYR A 118 -13.49 7.08 -14.84
N LEU A 119 -13.35 7.30 -13.53
CA LEU A 119 -13.90 6.42 -12.51
C LEU A 119 -15.43 6.56 -12.43
N PHE A 120 -16.16 5.45 -12.53
CA PHE A 120 -17.59 5.42 -12.24
C PHE A 120 -17.83 5.12 -10.75
N ALA A 121 -17.63 6.14 -9.92
CA ALA A 121 -17.62 6.03 -8.46
C ALA A 121 -18.86 5.35 -7.84
N PRO A 122 -20.11 5.56 -8.31
CA PRO A 122 -21.30 4.94 -7.70
C PRO A 122 -21.31 3.40 -7.73
N CYS A 123 -20.54 2.77 -8.64
CA CYS A 123 -20.43 1.31 -8.72
C CYS A 123 -19.20 0.75 -7.99
N THR A 124 -18.53 1.55 -7.18
CA THR A 124 -17.37 1.10 -6.42
C THR A 124 -17.83 0.29 -5.21
N GLN A 125 -17.34 -0.93 -5.09
CA GLN A 125 -17.53 -1.79 -3.92
C GLN A 125 -16.17 -2.09 -3.29
N THR A 126 -16.07 -1.94 -1.98
CA THR A 126 -14.86 -2.26 -1.24
C THR A 126 -15.20 -3.19 -0.09
N THR A 127 -14.37 -4.21 0.11
CA THR A 127 -14.44 -5.11 1.27
C THR A 127 -13.13 -5.08 2.03
N ASP A 128 -13.23 -5.20 3.35
CA ASP A 128 -12.09 -5.37 4.25
C ASP A 128 -11.71 -6.86 4.41
N LEU A 129 -12.02 -7.69 3.42
CA LEU A 129 -11.58 -9.09 3.34
C LEU A 129 -10.48 -9.18 2.29
N ALA A 130 -9.24 -9.34 2.73
CA ALA A 130 -8.06 -9.20 1.87
C ALA A 130 -6.92 -10.15 2.28
N GLY A 131 -5.73 -9.96 1.69
CA GLY A 131 -4.57 -10.82 1.91
C GLY A 131 -4.19 -11.03 3.39
N ARG A 132 -4.34 -10.01 4.23
CA ARG A 132 -4.10 -10.07 5.68
C ARG A 132 -5.10 -10.96 6.38
N ASP A 133 -6.37 -10.83 6.04
CA ASP A 133 -7.46 -11.61 6.63
C ASP A 133 -7.34 -13.09 6.24
N LEU A 134 -6.95 -13.37 4.98
CA LEU A 134 -6.63 -14.73 4.51
C LEU A 134 -5.43 -15.32 5.24
N THR A 135 -4.39 -14.51 5.48
CA THR A 135 -3.19 -14.93 6.23
C THR A 135 -3.56 -15.28 7.68
N GLY A 136 -4.39 -14.45 8.33
CA GLY A 136 -4.90 -14.73 9.67
C GLY A 136 -5.73 -16.01 9.73
N PHE A 137 -6.63 -16.20 8.75
CA PHE A 137 -7.45 -17.40 8.65
C PHE A 137 -6.60 -18.67 8.47
N LEU A 138 -5.59 -18.63 7.59
CA LEU A 138 -4.64 -19.74 7.44
C LEU A 138 -3.88 -20.01 8.75
N GLY A 139 -3.45 -18.97 9.45
CA GLY A 139 -2.83 -19.10 10.78
C GLY A 139 -3.72 -19.82 11.78
N SER A 140 -5.02 -19.51 11.83
CA SER A 140 -6.00 -20.21 12.66
C SER A 140 -6.13 -21.69 12.29
N LEU A 141 -6.26 -22.02 11.00
CA LEU A 141 -6.35 -23.40 10.52
C LEU A 141 -5.08 -24.23 10.82
N LEU A 142 -3.91 -23.59 10.78
CA LEU A 142 -2.64 -24.22 11.15
C LEU A 142 -2.58 -24.46 12.67
N GLY A 143 -3.05 -23.50 13.47
CA GLY A 143 -3.18 -23.63 14.92
C GLY A 143 -4.07 -24.80 15.33
N GLU A 144 -5.22 -24.98 14.66
CA GLU A 144 -6.12 -26.12 14.89
C GLU A 144 -5.47 -27.49 14.59
N ARG A 145 -4.46 -27.53 13.71
CA ARG A 145 -3.67 -28.73 13.40
C ARG A 145 -2.44 -28.91 14.29
N GLY A 146 -2.24 -28.05 15.30
CA GLY A 146 -1.14 -28.12 16.25
C GLY A 146 0.09 -27.27 15.88
N TYR A 147 0.04 -26.46 14.82
CA TYR A 147 1.11 -25.51 14.47
C TYR A 147 0.82 -24.14 15.08
N ALA A 148 1.35 -23.87 16.27
CA ALA A 148 1.12 -22.63 16.99
C ALA A 148 1.91 -21.45 16.41
N LEU A 149 1.28 -20.64 15.55
CA LEU A 149 1.80 -19.35 15.08
C LEU A 149 1.14 -18.23 15.90
N THR A 150 1.75 -17.87 17.01
CA THR A 150 1.14 -16.98 18.04
C THR A 150 1.65 -15.55 17.98
N THR A 151 2.83 -15.35 17.40
CA THR A 151 3.46 -14.03 17.29
C THR A 151 3.23 -13.40 15.91
N ARG A 152 3.33 -12.07 15.82
CA ARG A 152 3.30 -11.37 14.52
C ARG A 152 4.42 -11.84 13.58
N ALA A 153 5.59 -12.16 14.13
CA ALA A 153 6.72 -12.67 13.37
C ALA A 153 6.48 -14.07 12.78
N GLU A 154 5.68 -14.89 13.47
CA GLU A 154 5.27 -16.23 13.02
C GLU A 154 4.12 -16.18 12.01
N LEU A 155 3.22 -15.21 12.11
CA LEU A 155 2.18 -15.00 11.09
C LEU A 155 2.76 -14.67 9.70
N GLU A 156 3.98 -14.15 9.64
CA GLU A 156 4.72 -14.01 8.37
C GLU A 156 5.01 -15.36 7.71
N ILE A 157 5.17 -16.43 8.47
CA ILE A 157 5.33 -17.79 7.93
C ILE A 157 4.03 -18.23 7.27
N ALA A 158 2.87 -17.97 7.90
CA ALA A 158 1.57 -18.21 7.26
C ALA A 158 1.41 -17.39 5.98
N ARG A 159 1.91 -16.14 5.96
CA ARG A 159 1.89 -15.28 4.77
C ARG A 159 2.72 -15.86 3.62
N GLU A 160 3.86 -16.48 3.94
CA GLU A 160 4.76 -17.13 2.96
C GLU A 160 4.21 -18.47 2.46
N ILE A 161 3.41 -19.19 3.25
CA ILE A 161 2.74 -20.45 2.85
C ILE A 161 1.60 -20.18 1.87
N LYS A 162 0.84 -19.10 2.08
CA LYS A 162 -0.29 -18.68 1.25
C LYS A 162 0.16 -18.22 -0.13
#